data_AF-A0A933SKV9-F1
#
_entry.id   AF-A0A933SKV9-F1
#
_cell.length_a   1.000
_cell.length_b   1.000
_cell.length_c   1.000
_cell.angle_alpha   90.00
_cell.angle_beta   90.00
_cell.angle_gamma   90.00
#
_symmetry.space_group_name_H-M   'P 1'
#
loop_
_entity.id
_entity.type
_entity.pdbx_description
1 polymer ?
#
loop_
_entity_poly.entity_id
_entity_poly.type
_entity_poly.pdbx_seq_one_letter_code
_entity_poly.pdbx_strand_id
1 'polypeptide(L)'
;MKNLPKITSKSNPLVKSVHLLKSKRAAESDLFICEGIKLIEEAVNSGSLVKYVLISDKFCESKINKPFMNKIKRLDLDIIYTTDSILDYLSYVVTHQGIIA
;
A
#
# COMPACT_ATOMS: atom_id res chain seq x y z
N MET A 1 -6.03 -8.00 -11.46
CA MET A 1 -4.85 -8.02 -10.56
C MET A 1 -3.61 -8.45 -11.32
N LYS A 2 -2.59 -7.59 -11.33
CA LYS A 2 -1.23 -7.95 -11.72
C LYS A 2 -0.40 -8.14 -10.46
N ASN A 3 0.20 -9.31 -10.32
CA ASN A 3 1.19 -9.54 -9.27
C ASN A 3 2.52 -9.00 -9.74
N LEU A 4 2.97 -7.90 -9.16
CA LEU A 4 4.27 -7.31 -9.45
C LEU A 4 5.37 -7.99 -8.61
N PRO A 5 6.64 -7.88 -9.02
CA PRO A 5 7.76 -8.42 -8.25
C PRO A 5 7.74 -7.94 -6.79
N LYS A 6 8.00 -8.86 -5.86
CA LYS A 6 8.11 -8.53 -4.44
C LYS A 6 9.24 -7.53 -4.22
N ILE A 7 8.96 -6.44 -3.50
CA ILE A 7 9.94 -5.40 -3.18
C ILE A 7 10.31 -5.48 -1.72
N THR A 8 11.60 -5.61 -1.41
CA THR A 8 12.11 -5.75 -0.04
C THR A 8 13.20 -4.74 0.32
N SER A 9 13.54 -3.81 -0.59
CA SER A 9 14.64 -2.86 -0.42
C SER A 9 14.18 -1.41 -0.39
N LYS A 10 14.64 -0.65 0.62
CA LYS A 10 14.47 0.81 0.69
C LYS A 10 15.14 1.56 -0.47
N SER A 11 16.13 0.92 -1.10
CA SER A 11 16.83 1.50 -2.25
C SER A 11 16.00 1.44 -3.55
N ASN A 12 14.92 0.64 -3.57
CA ASN A 12 14.06 0.49 -4.73
C ASN A 12 13.44 1.84 -5.14
N PRO A 13 13.45 2.21 -6.44
CA PRO A 13 12.93 3.49 -6.90
C PRO A 13 11.48 3.76 -6.49
N LEU A 14 10.60 2.76 -6.56
CA LEU A 14 9.20 2.92 -6.15
C LEU A 14 9.09 3.22 -4.66
N VAL A 15 9.85 2.52 -3.81
CA VAL A 15 9.85 2.75 -2.36
C VAL A 15 10.34 4.16 -2.04
N LYS A 16 11.39 4.64 -2.73
CA LYS A 16 11.86 6.02 -2.57
C LYS A 16 10.79 7.04 -2.99
N SER A 17 10.14 6.82 -4.12
CA SER A 17 9.08 7.71 -4.62
C SER A 17 7.89 7.78 -3.65
N VAL A 18 7.44 6.63 -3.13
CA VAL A 18 6.38 6.60 -2.11
C VAL A 18 6.83 7.29 -0.83
N HIS A 19 8.06 7.04 -0.36
CA HIS A 19 8.57 7.71 0.85
C HIS A 19 8.63 9.24 0.72
N LEU A 20 8.93 9.75 -0.48
CA LEU A 20 8.93 11.19 -0.75
C LEU A 20 7.53 11.82 -0.60
N LEU A 21 6.45 11.03 -0.76
CA LEU A 21 5.07 11.49 -0.57
C LEU A 21 4.79 11.97 0.87
N LYS A 22 5.65 11.60 1.82
CA LYS A 22 5.58 12.04 3.22
C LYS A 22 6.05 13.47 3.45
N SER A 23 6.69 14.08 2.46
CA SER A 23 7.25 15.43 2.57
C SER A 23 6.29 16.50 2.07
N LYS A 24 6.45 17.76 2.51
CA LYS A 24 5.66 18.89 1.98
C LYS A 24 5.79 19.08 0.46
N ARG A 25 6.90 18.63 -0.13
CA ARG A 25 7.15 18.69 -1.58
C ARG A 25 6.24 17.75 -2.37
N ALA A 26 5.66 16.74 -1.72
CA ALA A 26 4.65 15.87 -2.29
C ALA A 26 3.32 16.56 -2.58
N ALA A 27 3.05 17.71 -1.95
CA ALA A 27 1.85 18.50 -2.23
C ALA A 27 1.81 19.05 -3.67
N GLU A 28 2.96 19.02 -4.38
CA GLU A 28 3.05 19.33 -5.82
C GLU A 28 2.69 18.12 -6.71
N SER A 29 2.51 16.93 -6.11
CA SER A 29 2.01 15.73 -6.80
C SER A 29 0.56 15.46 -6.44
N ASP A 30 -0.25 15.03 -7.40
CA ASP A 30 -1.64 14.59 -7.17
C ASP A 30 -1.72 13.19 -6.50
N LEU A 31 -0.65 12.79 -5.80
CA LEU A 31 -0.51 11.48 -5.16
C LEU A 31 -0.35 11.66 -3.66
N PHE A 32 -0.97 10.76 -2.91
CA PHE A 32 -0.83 10.66 -1.47
C PHE A 32 -0.85 9.19 -1.06
N ILE A 33 -0.35 8.93 0.15
CA ILE A 33 -0.39 7.61 0.76
C ILE A 33 -1.73 7.44 1.47
N CYS A 34 -2.43 6.36 1.18
CA CYS A 34 -3.62 5.92 1.88
C CYS A 34 -3.29 4.66 2.70
N GLU A 35 -3.43 4.72 4.02
CA GLU A 35 -2.97 3.65 4.92
C GLU A 35 -4.12 2.98 5.69
N GLY A 36 -4.09 1.64 5.73
CA GLY A 36 -5.05 0.83 6.46
C GLY A 36 -6.30 0.44 5.66
N ILE A 37 -6.92 -0.66 6.09
CA ILE A 37 -7.98 -1.35 5.33
C ILE A 37 -9.15 -0.42 5.02
N LYS A 38 -9.63 0.31 6.02
CA LYS A 38 -10.83 1.17 5.92
C LYS A 38 -10.63 2.31 4.92
N LEU A 39 -9.51 3.03 5.02
CA LEU A 39 -9.24 4.17 4.13
C LEU A 39 -9.04 3.72 2.68
N ILE A 40 -8.36 2.59 2.48
CA ILE A 40 -8.18 2.01 1.14
C ILE A 40 -9.52 1.55 0.56
N GLU A 41 -10.39 0.96 1.40
CA GLU A 41 -11.74 0.58 0.98
C GLU A 41 -12.59 1.79 0.58
N GLU A 42 -12.55 2.88 1.37
CA GLU A 42 -13.23 4.14 1.06
C GLU A 42 -12.69 4.76 -0.24
N ALA A 43 -11.36 4.78 -0.44
CA ALA A 43 -10.73 5.27 -1.66
C ALA A 43 -11.22 4.48 -2.89
N VAL A 44 -11.20 3.15 -2.83
CA VAL A 44 -11.73 2.29 -3.91
C VAL A 44 -13.21 2.55 -4.16
N ASN A 45 -14.04 2.59 -3.11
CA ASN A 45 -15.48 2.77 -3.25
C ASN A 45 -15.86 4.16 -3.77
N SER A 46 -15.02 5.18 -3.52
CA SER A 46 -15.21 6.55 -4.03
C SER A 46 -14.86 6.69 -5.52
N GLY A 47 -14.28 5.66 -6.14
CA GLY A 47 -13.78 5.73 -7.51
C GLY A 47 -12.42 6.42 -7.64
N SER A 48 -11.70 6.60 -6.54
CA SER A 48 -10.32 7.14 -6.57
C SER A 48 -9.40 6.20 -7.34
N LEU A 49 -8.49 6.76 -8.14
CA LEU A 49 -7.51 5.98 -8.88
C LEU A 49 -6.40 5.48 -7.95
N VAL A 50 -6.44 4.20 -7.58
CA VAL A 50 -5.40 3.55 -6.76
C VAL A 50 -4.29 3.05 -7.68
N LYS A 51 -3.10 3.66 -7.58
CA LYS A 51 -1.97 3.36 -8.46
C LYS A 51 -1.25 2.06 -8.08
N TYR A 52 -0.97 1.86 -6.79
CA TYR A 52 -0.31 0.67 -6.26
C TYR A 52 -0.96 0.28 -4.93
N VAL A 53 -0.85 -0.99 -4.56
CA VAL A 53 -1.14 -1.44 -3.19
C VAL A 53 0.02 -2.27 -2.69
N LEU A 54 0.69 -1.80 -1.65
CA LEU A 54 1.79 -2.50 -0.98
C LEU A 54 1.25 -3.32 0.19
N ILE A 55 1.56 -4.62 0.20
CA ILE A 55 1.03 -5.56 1.20
C ILE A 55 2.18 -6.37 1.80
N SER A 56 2.24 -6.43 3.13
CA SER A 56 3.21 -7.27 3.85
C SER A 56 2.84 -8.76 3.79
N ASP A 57 3.83 -9.63 3.97
CA ASP A 57 3.59 -11.08 4.12
C ASP A 57 2.63 -11.37 5.30
N LYS A 58 2.85 -10.73 6.45
CA LYS A 58 2.01 -10.90 7.64
C LYS A 58 0.55 -10.53 7.40
N PHE A 59 0.30 -9.48 6.61
CA PHE A 59 -1.05 -9.11 6.22
C PHE A 59 -1.76 -10.26 5.49
N CYS A 60 -1.03 -10.96 4.61
CA CYS A 60 -1.58 -12.06 3.82
C CYS A 60 -1.84 -13.33 4.65
N GLU A 61 -1.04 -13.56 5.68
CA GLU A 61 -1.18 -14.71 6.59
C GLU A 61 -2.36 -14.54 7.57
N SER A 62 -2.72 -13.30 7.89
CA SER A 62 -3.81 -12.98 8.80
C SER A 62 -5.18 -13.46 8.28
N LYS A 63 -5.82 -14.34 9.05
CA LYS A 63 -7.20 -14.79 8.78
C LYS A 63 -8.20 -13.63 8.78
N ILE A 64 -7.98 -12.63 9.63
CA ILE A 64 -8.84 -11.44 9.76
C ILE A 64 -8.82 -10.62 8.45
N ASN A 65 -7.70 -10.61 7.74
CA ASN A 65 -7.52 -9.83 6.52
C ASN A 65 -8.00 -10.54 5.25
N LYS A 66 -8.27 -11.86 5.30
CA LYS A 66 -8.70 -12.65 4.14
C LYS A 66 -9.93 -12.10 3.41
N PRO A 67 -11.00 -11.64 4.08
CA PRO A 67 -12.16 -11.07 3.39
C PRO A 67 -11.78 -9.86 2.53
N PHE A 68 -10.96 -8.96 3.08
CA PHE A 68 -10.48 -7.79 2.37
C PHE A 68 -9.55 -8.17 1.21
N MET A 69 -8.61 -9.09 1.43
CA MET A 69 -7.75 -9.61 0.36
C MET A 69 -8.56 -10.19 -0.81
N ASN A 70 -9.62 -10.94 -0.52
CA ASN A 70 -10.50 -11.49 -1.54
C ASN A 70 -11.26 -10.39 -2.30
N LYS A 71 -11.62 -9.29 -1.62
CA LYS A 71 -12.24 -8.12 -2.25
C LYS A 71 -11.26 -7.44 -3.22
N ILE A 72 -10.06 -7.07 -2.78
CA ILE A 72 -9.12 -6.33 -3.62
C ILE A 72 -8.51 -7.16 -4.75
N LYS A 73 -8.39 -8.48 -4.59
CA LYS A 73 -7.93 -9.38 -5.67
C LYS A 73 -8.86 -9.39 -6.89
N ARG A 74 -10.14 -9.07 -6.70
CA ARG A 74 -11.14 -8.96 -7.79
C ARG A 74 -11.09 -7.62 -8.51
N LEU A 75 -10.35 -6.66 -7.98
CA LEU A 75 -10.17 -5.35 -8.58
C LEU A 75 -8.96 -5.37 -9.53
N ASP A 76 -8.97 -4.46 -10.50
CA ASP A 76 -7.81 -4.25 -11.36
C ASP A 76 -6.81 -3.30 -10.71
N LEU A 77 -6.13 -3.83 -9.68
CA LEU A 77 -5.10 -3.13 -8.92
C LEU A 77 -3.74 -3.78 -9.15
N ASP A 78 -2.71 -2.94 -9.14
CA ASP A 78 -1.31 -3.34 -9.14
C ASP A 78 -0.88 -3.61 -7.69
N ILE A 79 -0.87 -4.90 -7.31
CA ILE A 79 -0.49 -5.33 -5.97
C ILE A 79 1.00 -5.66 -5.94
N ILE A 80 1.69 -5.08 -4.96
CA ILE A 80 3.11 -5.28 -4.70
C ILE A 80 3.27 -5.90 -3.32
N TYR A 81 3.80 -7.11 -3.28
CA TYR A 81 4.17 -7.73 -2.01
C TYR A 81 5.45 -7.11 -1.44
N THR A 82 5.51 -6.95 -0.13
CA THR A 82 6.65 -6.36 0.56
C THR A 82 6.83 -6.93 1.98
N THR A 83 7.72 -6.35 2.76
CA THR A 83 7.96 -6.71 4.18
C THR A 83 7.44 -5.61 5.09
N ASP A 84 7.17 -5.94 6.36
CA ASP A 84 6.83 -4.92 7.37
C ASP A 84 7.91 -3.82 7.44
N SER A 85 9.19 -4.17 7.35
CA SER A 85 10.29 -3.17 7.42
C SER A 85 10.25 -2.10 6.33
N ILE A 86 9.62 -2.41 5.18
CA ILE A 86 9.37 -1.42 4.11
C ILE A 86 8.13 -0.60 4.44
N LEU A 87 7.07 -1.24 4.95
CA LEU A 87 5.88 -0.52 5.38
C LEU A 87 6.17 0.40 6.57
N ASP A 88 6.97 0.00 7.55
CA ASP A 88 7.46 0.84 8.66
C ASP A 88 8.16 2.11 8.14
N TYR A 89 8.90 1.97 7.04
CA TYR A 89 9.60 3.10 6.42
C TYR A 89 8.65 4.06 5.67
N LEU A 90 7.54 3.55 5.15
CA LEU A 90 6.55 4.30 4.36
C LEU A 90 5.38 4.85 5.19
N SER A 91 5.02 4.15 6.27
CA SER A 91 3.88 4.42 7.13
C SER A 91 3.96 5.80 7.78
N TYR A 92 2.81 6.47 7.93
CA TYR A 92 2.71 7.69 8.74
C TYR A 92 2.57 7.38 10.23
N VAL A 93 2.13 6.16 10.56
CA VAL A 93 1.90 5.72 11.93
C VAL A 93 3.01 4.78 12.42
N VAL A 94 3.13 4.66 13.75
CA VAL A 94 4.11 3.76 14.36
C VAL A 94 3.74 2.28 14.14
N THR A 95 2.43 1.97 14.10
CA THR A 95 1.92 0.61 13.97
C THR A 95 1.00 0.49 12.77
N HIS A 96 1.58 0.17 11.62
CA HIS A 96 0.82 0.00 10.38
C HIS A 96 -0.05 -1.26 10.41
N GLN A 97 -1.14 -1.28 9.64
CA GLN A 97 -2.00 -2.46 9.53
C GLN A 97 -1.44 -3.54 8.58
N GLY A 98 -0.27 -3.31 7.97
CA GLY A 98 0.37 -4.23 7.04
C GLY A 98 -0.03 -4.01 5.57
N ILE A 99 -0.68 -2.87 5.29
CA ILE A 99 -1.14 -2.47 3.95
C ILE A 99 -1.10 -0.95 3.77
N ILE A 100 -0.61 -0.51 2.61
CA ILE A 100 -0.57 0.88 2.16
C ILE A 100 -0.97 0.93 0.67
N ALA A 101 -1.67 1.97 0.23
CA ALA A 101 -1.97 2.26 -1.18
C ALA A 101 -1.43 3.64 -1.59
#